data_AF-A0A2V7JVB0-F1
#
_entry.id   AF-A0A2V7JVB0-F1
#
_cell.length_a   1.000
_cell.length_b   1.000
_cell.length_c   1.000
_cell.angle_alpha   90.00
_cell.angle_beta   90.00
_cell.angle_gamma   90.00
#
_symmetry.space_group_name_H-M   'P 1'
#
loop_
_entity.id
_entity.type
_entity.pdbx_description
1 polymer ?
#
loop_
_entity_poly.entity_id
_entity_poly.type
_entity_poly.pdbx_seq_one_letter_code
_entity_poly.pdbx_strand_id
1 'polypeptide(L)'
;MGAPHAAGPTAVLRSPSTVTINPTADTYLNIDAMVHAPEESLNVYTWPDDKIANAIVMKFDLSTIPPGSAISSATLNLYLRKTDATSDPTYTVAVHKVVNKNPVIASATGSTYDGVNSWTPNSCCYNNVPLAQADIGPAVDTKSIDKTLGFKQWDVTAIVQDWFAHPSSNFGLLVNSDPTKVADRFRQFSSSENPETSQRPYLTVVYTPNPVLFLSEWTTALGATDAALRDVNSPTPWTLWNDNSGGSLLNGAHIMEVVDNAFPPGYTRSLRVQQRGSSPSADVRKDTAIATANIDYYLRYYFMTNDTGGTYQDHGVEPWTGRSPPQYNDLTYLDKNETASGWGLRLTIGDYEDNTEPCFSHGGCYPFVNWNLRGGDANNLPNPVLAYNTWYRLEYWVHFDSASHVQVHPRIYSANGVLLYADGDFFQSGYGTQDGCSGTGPKGDWTLELWYTRIVAGCNPRGDFYIDQTPAPDQHTATTLQGLLMGNNGSLSSNSTGLFWYYAGVKICADTWCGL
;
A
#
# COMPACT_ATOMS: atom_id res chain seq x y z
N MET A 1 -2.99 -30.21 28.70
CA MET A 1 -2.64 -30.54 27.31
C MET A 1 -3.31 -29.49 26.46
N GLY A 2 -2.54 -28.48 26.01
CA GLY A 2 -3.09 -27.36 25.24
C GLY A 2 -3.57 -27.83 23.87
N ALA A 3 -4.70 -27.29 23.42
CA ALA A 3 -5.14 -27.45 22.04
C ALA A 3 -4.05 -26.92 21.09
N PRO A 4 -3.92 -27.48 19.87
CA PRO A 4 -3.00 -26.93 18.88
C PRO A 4 -3.40 -25.48 18.57
N HIS A 5 -2.50 -24.54 18.81
CA HIS A 5 -2.66 -23.13 18.44
C HIS A 5 -3.01 -23.02 16.96
N ALA A 6 -3.87 -22.06 16.60
CA ALA A 6 -4.18 -21.76 15.22
C ALA A 6 -2.87 -21.54 14.44
N ALA A 7 -2.56 -22.47 13.54
CA ALA A 7 -1.44 -22.33 12.63
C ALA A 7 -1.70 -21.07 11.80
N GLY A 8 -0.78 -20.10 11.86
CA GLY A 8 -0.84 -18.99 10.93
C GLY A 8 -0.76 -19.54 9.51
N PRO A 9 -1.41 -18.91 8.51
CA PRO A 9 -1.31 -19.39 7.15
C PRO A 9 0.15 -19.40 6.71
N THR A 10 0.56 -20.53 6.14
CA THR A 10 1.85 -20.70 5.47
C THR A 10 2.01 -19.60 4.42
N ALA A 11 3.21 -19.02 4.29
CA ALA A 11 3.49 -17.99 3.31
C ALA A 11 2.88 -18.31 1.93
N VAL A 12 1.85 -17.55 1.55
CA VAL A 12 1.25 -17.68 0.22
C VAL A 12 2.19 -16.97 -0.73
N LEU A 13 3.07 -17.73 -1.40
CA LEU A 13 3.79 -17.25 -2.58
C LEU A 13 2.74 -16.68 -3.54
N ARG A 14 2.68 -15.34 -3.65
CA ARG A 14 1.77 -14.70 -4.60
C ARG A 14 2.18 -15.12 -6.01
N SER A 15 1.29 -15.83 -6.68
CA SER A 15 1.44 -16.18 -8.08
C SER A 15 1.54 -14.91 -8.94
N PRO A 16 2.26 -14.96 -10.07
CA PRO A 16 2.25 -13.87 -11.04
C PRO A 16 0.82 -13.50 -11.42
N SER A 17 0.49 -12.22 -11.27
CA SER A 17 -0.77 -11.62 -11.67
C SER A 17 -0.62 -11.01 -13.06
N THR A 18 -1.69 -11.02 -13.86
CA THR A 18 -1.71 -10.41 -15.20
C THR A 18 -2.75 -9.30 -15.25
N VAL A 19 -2.38 -8.16 -15.82
CA VAL A 19 -3.30 -7.05 -16.11
C VAL A 19 -3.22 -6.68 -17.59
N THR A 20 -4.37 -6.30 -18.15
CA THR A 20 -4.46 -5.70 -19.50
C THR A 20 -4.80 -4.22 -19.34
N ILE A 21 -3.98 -3.36 -19.94
CA ILE A 21 -4.05 -1.91 -19.82
C ILE A 21 -4.25 -1.34 -21.22
N ASN A 22 -5.34 -0.59 -21.43
CA ASN A 22 -5.54 0.17 -22.67
C ASN A 22 -4.66 1.44 -22.65
N PRO A 23 -4.23 1.96 -23.80
CA PRO A 23 -3.55 3.24 -23.85
C PRO A 23 -4.44 4.34 -23.27
N THR A 24 -3.84 5.28 -22.53
CA THR A 24 -4.54 6.51 -22.13
C THR A 24 -4.70 7.47 -23.30
N ALA A 25 -3.82 7.36 -24.30
CA ALA A 25 -3.88 8.05 -25.58
C ALA A 25 -2.92 7.39 -26.57
N ASP A 26 -3.29 7.39 -27.85
CA ASP A 26 -2.41 7.06 -28.97
C ASP A 26 -2.66 7.98 -30.17
N THR A 27 -1.66 8.10 -31.05
CA THR A 27 -1.75 8.79 -32.35
C THR A 27 -0.59 8.32 -33.23
N TYR A 28 -0.60 8.69 -34.50
CA TYR A 28 0.62 8.72 -35.30
C TYR A 28 1.01 10.15 -35.64
N LEU A 29 2.31 10.37 -35.70
CA LEU A 29 2.94 11.58 -36.20
C LEU A 29 3.17 11.41 -37.71
N ASN A 30 2.88 12.45 -38.48
CA ASN A 30 3.14 12.50 -39.92
C ASN A 30 4.16 13.59 -40.24
N ILE A 31 4.76 13.57 -41.43
CA ILE A 31 5.65 14.63 -41.96
C ILE A 31 4.90 15.93 -42.31
N ASP A 32 3.91 16.29 -41.50
CA ASP A 32 3.10 17.50 -41.60
C ASP A 32 2.83 18.10 -40.21
N ALA A 33 1.98 19.11 -40.16
CA ALA A 33 1.58 19.81 -38.93
C ALA A 33 0.17 19.42 -38.44
N MET A 34 -0.38 18.30 -38.93
CA MET A 34 -1.72 17.84 -38.56
C MET A 34 -1.67 16.97 -37.30
N VAL A 35 -2.80 16.96 -36.59
CA VAL A 35 -3.06 16.12 -35.42
C VAL A 35 -3.92 14.95 -35.87
N HIS A 36 -3.43 13.73 -35.67
CA HIS A 36 -4.10 12.50 -36.11
C HIS A 36 -4.73 11.69 -34.96
N ALA A 37 -4.70 12.20 -33.73
CA ALA A 37 -5.24 11.50 -32.56
C ALA A 37 -6.73 11.08 -32.70
N PRO A 38 -7.60 11.80 -33.43
CA PRO A 38 -8.99 11.36 -33.63
C PRO A 38 -9.17 10.25 -34.67
N GLU A 39 -8.12 9.80 -35.35
CA GLU A 39 -8.23 8.81 -36.42
C GLU A 39 -8.32 7.39 -35.87
N GLU A 40 -9.07 6.51 -36.55
CA GLU A 40 -9.23 5.10 -36.17
C GLU A 40 -7.97 4.22 -36.43
N SER A 41 -6.89 4.83 -36.90
CA SER A 41 -5.72 4.11 -37.39
C SER A 41 -4.42 4.72 -36.92
N LEU A 42 -3.46 3.84 -36.64
CA LEU A 42 -2.08 4.18 -36.32
C LEU A 42 -1.18 3.69 -37.45
N ASN A 43 -0.35 4.58 -38.00
CA ASN A 43 0.39 4.30 -39.22
C ASN A 43 1.90 4.25 -38.99
N VAL A 44 2.55 3.26 -39.60
CA VAL A 44 3.98 3.29 -39.91
C VAL A 44 4.14 3.24 -41.42
N TYR A 45 4.90 4.18 -41.98
CA TYR A 45 4.99 4.46 -43.40
C TYR A 45 6.38 4.96 -43.77
N THR A 46 6.90 4.42 -44.87
CA THR A 46 8.16 4.86 -45.48
C THR A 46 7.87 5.72 -46.71
N TRP A 47 8.30 6.98 -46.65
CA TRP A 47 8.28 7.91 -47.77
C TRP A 47 9.19 9.13 -47.51
N PRO A 48 9.99 9.58 -48.50
CA PRO A 48 10.34 8.89 -49.75
C PRO A 48 11.20 7.63 -49.45
N ASP A 49 11.89 7.11 -50.46
CA ASP A 49 12.81 5.98 -50.28
C ASP A 49 13.74 6.20 -49.06
N ASP A 50 13.87 5.16 -48.25
CA ASP A 50 14.76 5.06 -47.09
C ASP A 50 14.50 6.11 -45.99
N LYS A 51 13.27 6.66 -45.92
CA LYS A 51 12.90 7.68 -44.94
C LYS A 51 11.60 7.39 -44.21
N ILE A 52 11.64 7.59 -42.90
CA ILE A 52 10.46 7.52 -42.03
C ILE A 52 9.53 8.69 -42.36
N ALA A 53 8.27 8.38 -42.66
CA ALA A 53 7.21 9.36 -42.89
C ALA A 53 6.19 9.38 -41.75
N ASN A 54 5.95 8.24 -41.09
CA ASN A 54 5.08 8.16 -39.92
C ASN A 54 5.76 7.49 -38.73
N ALA A 55 5.37 7.87 -37.52
CA ALA A 55 5.73 7.17 -36.30
C ALA A 55 4.55 7.19 -35.33
N ILE A 56 4.24 6.06 -34.71
CA ILE A 56 3.14 5.97 -33.73
C ILE A 56 3.69 6.40 -32.38
N VAL A 57 2.96 7.23 -31.63
CA VAL A 57 3.27 7.56 -30.23
C VAL A 57 2.08 7.24 -29.34
N MET A 58 2.32 6.59 -28.21
CA MET A 58 1.26 6.16 -27.30
C MET A 58 1.71 6.13 -25.85
N LYS A 59 0.75 6.28 -24.94
CA LYS A 59 0.99 6.37 -23.50
C LYS A 59 0.07 5.43 -22.72
N PHE A 60 0.58 4.88 -21.63
CA PHE A 60 -0.14 3.96 -20.74
C PHE A 60 -0.05 4.46 -19.30
N ASP A 61 -1.12 4.24 -18.54
CA ASP A 61 -1.13 4.44 -17.09
C ASP A 61 -0.94 3.09 -16.38
N LEU A 62 0.09 3.01 -15.54
CA LEU A 62 0.46 1.80 -14.79
C LEU A 62 -0.11 1.79 -13.36
N SER A 63 -0.92 2.78 -12.98
CA SER A 63 -1.49 2.93 -11.62
C SER A 63 -2.33 1.74 -11.15
N THR A 64 -2.80 0.90 -12.08
CA THR A 64 -3.53 -0.34 -11.78
C THR A 64 -2.64 -1.47 -11.24
N ILE A 65 -1.32 -1.36 -11.38
CA ILE A 65 -0.35 -2.30 -10.81
C ILE A 65 0.00 -1.83 -9.39
N PRO A 66 -0.17 -2.67 -8.34
CA PRO A 66 0.12 -2.29 -6.97
C PRO A 66 1.56 -1.79 -6.80
N PRO A 67 1.80 -0.64 -6.15
CA PRO A 67 3.15 -0.11 -5.93
C PRO A 67 4.12 -1.14 -5.33
N GLY A 68 5.38 -1.09 -5.77
CA GLY A 68 6.43 -2.02 -5.33
C GLY A 68 6.40 -3.40 -6.01
N SER A 69 5.37 -3.71 -6.81
CA SER A 69 5.31 -4.97 -7.58
C SER A 69 6.55 -5.19 -8.45
N ALA A 70 6.98 -6.44 -8.53
CA ALA A 70 8.02 -6.84 -9.48
C ALA A 70 7.38 -7.17 -10.84
N ILE A 71 7.64 -6.36 -11.86
CA ILE A 71 7.17 -6.61 -13.22
C ILE A 71 8.06 -7.67 -13.87
N SER A 72 7.49 -8.80 -14.25
CA SER A 72 8.21 -9.92 -14.88
C SER A 72 8.16 -9.86 -16.40
N SER A 73 7.08 -9.36 -16.99
CA SER A 73 6.98 -9.16 -18.44
C SER A 73 5.95 -8.09 -18.80
N ALA A 74 6.18 -7.37 -19.89
CA ALA A 74 5.18 -6.49 -20.50
C ALA A 74 5.19 -6.60 -22.03
N THR A 75 4.02 -6.81 -22.62
CA THR A 75 3.86 -7.03 -24.07
C THR A 75 2.90 -6.01 -24.65
N LEU A 76 3.37 -5.21 -25.60
CA LEU A 76 2.54 -4.30 -26.39
C LEU A 76 1.84 -5.10 -27.50
N ASN A 77 0.52 -4.93 -27.64
CA ASN A 77 -0.30 -5.59 -28.64
C ASN A 77 -0.96 -4.54 -29.54
N LEU A 78 -0.66 -4.57 -30.85
CA LEU A 78 -1.32 -3.74 -31.86
C LEU A 78 -1.98 -4.60 -32.93
N TYR A 79 -3.22 -4.31 -33.29
CA TYR A 79 -3.94 -5.05 -34.32
C TYR A 79 -3.60 -4.50 -35.71
N LEU A 80 -2.94 -5.29 -36.56
CA LEU A 80 -2.68 -4.93 -37.96
C LEU A 80 -3.97 -5.04 -38.77
N ARG A 81 -4.50 -3.90 -39.23
CA ARG A 81 -5.77 -3.81 -39.99
C ARG A 81 -5.58 -3.64 -41.50
N LYS A 82 -4.43 -3.13 -41.94
CA LYS A 82 -4.15 -2.92 -43.37
C LYS A 82 -2.65 -2.88 -43.68
N THR A 83 -2.31 -3.27 -44.90
CA THR A 83 -0.93 -3.35 -45.40
C THR A 83 -0.85 -2.78 -46.81
N ASP A 84 0.37 -2.44 -47.25
CA ASP A 84 0.62 -2.03 -48.63
C ASP A 84 0.40 -3.18 -49.64
N ALA A 85 0.25 -2.84 -50.92
CA ALA A 85 0.06 -3.80 -52.01
C ALA A 85 1.36 -4.27 -52.68
N THR A 86 2.52 -3.95 -52.12
CA THR A 86 3.84 -4.23 -52.74
C THR A 86 4.24 -5.71 -52.62
N SER A 87 5.31 -6.12 -53.27
CA SER A 87 5.83 -7.50 -53.18
C SER A 87 6.69 -7.77 -51.94
N ASP A 88 7.04 -6.74 -51.16
CA ASP A 88 7.84 -6.87 -49.94
C ASP A 88 7.10 -7.75 -48.90
N PRO A 89 7.66 -8.89 -48.45
CA PRO A 89 6.94 -9.80 -47.57
C PRO A 89 6.76 -9.25 -46.15
N THR A 90 7.71 -8.42 -45.70
CA THR A 90 7.76 -7.90 -44.33
C THR A 90 8.17 -6.43 -44.29
N TYR A 91 7.79 -5.79 -43.19
CA TYR A 91 8.13 -4.41 -42.85
C TYR A 91 8.65 -4.36 -41.42
N THR A 92 9.85 -3.81 -41.20
CA THR A 92 10.48 -3.82 -39.89
C THR A 92 9.91 -2.72 -39.00
N VAL A 93 9.41 -3.10 -37.82
CA VAL A 93 8.78 -2.17 -36.87
C VAL A 93 9.46 -2.31 -35.52
N ALA A 94 10.10 -1.23 -35.08
CA ALA A 94 10.82 -1.15 -33.81
C ALA A 94 10.04 -0.33 -32.78
N VAL A 95 10.13 -0.71 -31.51
CA VAL A 95 9.54 0.03 -30.39
C VAL A 95 10.65 0.69 -29.57
N HIS A 96 10.46 1.96 -29.24
CA HIS A 96 11.40 2.79 -28.52
C HIS A 96 10.71 3.48 -27.33
N LYS A 97 11.47 3.72 -26.26
CA LYS A 97 11.05 4.64 -25.19
C LYS A 97 11.16 6.09 -25.71
N VAL A 98 10.14 6.91 -25.50
CA VAL A 98 10.26 8.36 -25.70
C VAL A 98 11.06 8.96 -24.54
N VAL A 99 12.02 9.81 -24.85
CA VAL A 99 12.93 10.48 -23.91
C VAL A 99 12.98 11.98 -24.19
N ASN A 100 13.54 12.78 -23.28
CA ASN A 100 13.74 14.24 -23.39
C ASN A 100 12.47 15.11 -23.45
N LYS A 101 11.43 14.71 -24.16
CA LYS A 101 10.17 15.45 -24.37
C LYS A 101 9.00 14.59 -23.92
N ASN A 102 8.11 15.15 -23.11
CA ASN A 102 6.88 14.49 -22.68
C ASN A 102 5.71 14.95 -23.57
N PRO A 103 5.27 14.15 -24.55
CA PRO A 103 4.24 14.58 -25.49
C PRO A 103 2.85 14.68 -24.85
N VAL A 104 2.07 15.64 -25.34
CA VAL A 104 0.61 15.64 -25.18
C VAL A 104 0.06 14.99 -26.44
N ILE A 105 -0.20 13.68 -26.35
CA ILE A 105 -0.53 12.82 -27.51
C ILE A 105 -1.69 13.39 -28.34
N ALA A 106 -2.71 13.96 -27.69
CA ALA A 106 -3.90 14.52 -28.35
C ALA A 106 -3.64 15.78 -29.19
N SER A 107 -2.48 16.43 -29.06
CA SER A 107 -2.10 17.64 -29.81
C SER A 107 -0.75 17.52 -30.52
N ALA A 108 -0.08 16.38 -30.41
CA ALA A 108 1.21 16.15 -31.03
C ALA A 108 1.11 16.11 -32.57
N THR A 109 2.11 16.68 -33.23
CA THR A 109 2.28 16.69 -34.69
C THR A 109 3.69 16.21 -35.03
N GLY A 110 4.04 16.11 -36.32
CA GLY A 110 5.42 15.80 -36.70
C GLY A 110 6.44 16.85 -36.27
N SER A 111 5.99 18.09 -36.02
CA SER A 111 6.85 19.22 -35.65
C SER A 111 6.86 19.52 -34.15
N THR A 112 5.75 19.30 -33.44
CA THR A 112 5.57 19.67 -32.03
C THR A 112 5.10 18.50 -31.17
N TYR A 113 5.62 18.39 -29.95
CA TYR A 113 5.27 17.28 -29.04
C TYR A 113 3.99 17.53 -28.23
N ASP A 114 3.60 18.79 -28.07
CA ASP A 114 2.41 19.20 -27.30
C ASP A 114 1.50 20.17 -28.08
N GLY A 115 1.76 20.37 -29.37
CA GLY A 115 1.07 21.34 -30.22
C GLY A 115 1.70 22.74 -30.22
N VAL A 116 2.66 23.03 -29.35
CA VAL A 116 3.30 24.35 -29.20
C VAL A 116 4.82 24.27 -29.32
N ASN A 117 5.43 23.38 -28.54
CA ASN A 117 6.87 23.24 -28.42
C ASN A 117 7.40 22.19 -29.40
N SER A 118 8.53 22.48 -30.05
CA SER A 118 9.10 21.60 -31.06
C SER A 118 9.77 20.36 -30.47
N TRP A 119 9.66 19.26 -31.21
CA TRP A 119 10.57 18.12 -31.08
C TRP A 119 12.02 18.54 -31.36
N THR A 120 12.99 17.75 -30.90
CA THR A 120 14.42 17.99 -31.13
C THR A 120 14.72 17.88 -32.64
N PRO A 121 15.29 18.92 -33.28
CA PRO A 121 15.59 18.91 -34.71
C PRO A 121 16.54 17.77 -35.10
N ASN A 122 16.30 17.17 -36.27
CA ASN A 122 17.14 16.14 -36.85
C ASN A 122 16.94 16.06 -38.39
N SER A 123 17.70 15.20 -39.07
CA SER A 123 17.67 15.06 -40.53
C SER A 123 17.14 13.70 -41.03
N CYS A 124 16.46 12.93 -40.17
CA CYS A 124 15.99 11.58 -40.53
C CYS A 124 15.06 11.60 -41.73
N CYS A 125 14.16 12.58 -41.74
CA CYS A 125 12.87 12.47 -42.39
C CYS A 125 12.72 13.56 -43.43
N TYR A 126 11.70 13.44 -44.29
CA TYR A 126 11.49 14.39 -45.37
C TYR A 126 11.35 15.82 -44.84
N ASN A 127 11.94 16.79 -45.55
CA ASN A 127 11.96 18.21 -45.16
C ASN A 127 12.45 18.51 -43.73
N ASN A 128 13.25 17.61 -43.13
CA ASN A 128 13.72 17.71 -41.74
C ASN A 128 12.59 17.82 -40.71
N VAL A 129 11.41 17.25 -40.98
CA VAL A 129 10.36 17.14 -39.96
C VAL A 129 10.85 16.20 -38.85
N PRO A 130 10.89 16.62 -37.58
CA PRO A 130 11.57 15.84 -36.53
C PRO A 130 10.99 14.46 -36.23
N LEU A 131 9.65 14.30 -36.24
CA LEU A 131 8.96 13.03 -35.93
C LEU A 131 9.43 12.34 -34.63
N ALA A 132 9.79 13.13 -33.61
CA ALA A 132 10.38 12.67 -32.34
C ALA A 132 11.67 11.82 -32.46
N GLN A 133 12.30 11.72 -33.64
CA GLN A 133 13.37 10.74 -33.89
C GLN A 133 14.67 11.01 -33.11
N ALA A 134 14.88 12.25 -32.64
CA ALA A 134 15.98 12.60 -31.73
C ALA A 134 15.59 12.54 -30.24
N ASP A 135 14.34 12.19 -29.95
CA ASP A 135 13.73 12.14 -28.62
C ASP A 135 13.28 10.70 -28.29
N ILE A 136 13.98 9.70 -28.84
CA ILE A 136 13.76 8.28 -28.55
C ILE A 136 15.05 7.61 -28.07
N GLY A 137 14.89 6.63 -27.18
CA GLY A 137 15.98 5.72 -26.77
C GLY A 137 16.28 4.64 -27.82
N PRO A 138 17.21 3.72 -27.52
CA PRO A 138 17.44 2.55 -28.36
C PRO A 138 16.15 1.70 -28.50
N ALA A 139 16.06 0.95 -29.58
CA ALA A 139 14.95 0.01 -29.76
C ALA A 139 14.99 -1.06 -28.66
N VAL A 140 13.86 -1.31 -28.01
CA VAL A 140 13.74 -2.37 -26.99
C VAL A 140 13.31 -3.71 -27.60
N ASP A 141 12.57 -3.66 -28.70
CA ASP A 141 12.21 -4.82 -29.50
C ASP A 141 11.93 -4.39 -30.94
N THR A 142 12.25 -5.27 -31.88
CA THR A 142 12.10 -5.04 -33.32
C THR A 142 11.52 -6.28 -33.96
N LYS A 143 10.43 -6.10 -34.73
CA LYS A 143 9.72 -7.20 -35.38
C LYS A 143 9.64 -6.99 -36.89
N SER A 144 9.82 -8.06 -37.65
CA SER A 144 9.50 -8.09 -39.08
C SER A 144 8.02 -8.42 -39.25
N ILE A 145 7.20 -7.40 -39.49
CA ILE A 145 5.74 -7.53 -39.58
C ILE A 145 5.35 -7.98 -40.99
N ASP A 146 4.77 -9.17 -41.09
CA ASP A 146 4.23 -9.73 -42.33
C ASP A 146 2.95 -9.01 -42.78
N LYS A 147 2.28 -9.55 -43.82
CA LYS A 147 1.04 -8.98 -44.34
C LYS A 147 -0.24 -9.57 -43.74
N THR A 148 -0.10 -10.53 -42.82
CA THR A 148 -1.24 -11.22 -42.20
C THR A 148 -1.90 -10.31 -41.18
N LEU A 149 -3.18 -9.97 -41.37
CA LEU A 149 -3.95 -9.16 -40.43
C LEU A 149 -4.07 -9.85 -39.06
N GLY A 150 -4.18 -9.04 -38.00
CA GLY A 150 -4.26 -9.53 -36.62
C GLY A 150 -3.24 -8.91 -35.69
N PHE A 151 -3.26 -9.34 -34.41
CA PHE A 151 -2.37 -8.81 -33.40
C PHE A 151 -0.90 -9.10 -33.68
N LYS A 152 -0.08 -8.07 -33.50
CA LYS A 152 1.37 -8.10 -33.51
C LYS A 152 1.87 -7.66 -32.13
N GLN A 153 2.98 -8.25 -31.69
CA GLN A 153 3.44 -8.17 -30.32
C GLN A 153 4.89 -7.73 -30.23
N TRP A 154 5.17 -6.82 -29.29
CA TRP A 154 6.51 -6.38 -28.94
C TRP A 154 6.74 -6.55 -27.44
N ASP A 155 7.91 -7.06 -27.08
CA ASP A 155 8.38 -7.04 -25.70
C ASP A 155 8.82 -5.63 -25.32
N VAL A 156 8.10 -5.03 -24.37
CA VAL A 156 8.38 -3.69 -23.85
C VAL A 156 8.68 -3.74 -22.35
N THR A 157 9.06 -4.91 -21.83
CA THR A 157 9.31 -5.15 -20.40
C THR A 157 10.26 -4.12 -19.81
N ALA A 158 11.38 -3.82 -20.50
CA ALA A 158 12.36 -2.85 -20.03
C ALA A 158 11.80 -1.42 -19.92
N ILE A 159 10.92 -1.02 -20.84
CA ILE A 159 10.28 0.31 -20.81
C ILE A 159 9.33 0.40 -19.62
N VAL A 160 8.49 -0.61 -19.44
CA VAL A 160 7.45 -0.63 -18.40
C VAL A 160 8.08 -0.75 -17.01
N GLN A 161 9.14 -1.54 -16.84
CA GLN A 161 9.91 -1.61 -15.60
C GLN A 161 10.50 -0.25 -15.20
N ASP A 162 11.09 0.47 -16.16
CA ASP A 162 11.67 1.78 -15.87
C ASP A 162 10.60 2.84 -15.54
N TRP A 163 9.47 2.83 -16.25
CA TRP A 163 8.33 3.70 -15.90
C TRP A 163 7.73 3.37 -14.54
N PHE A 164 7.65 2.10 -14.18
CA PHE A 164 7.10 1.69 -12.89
C PHE A 164 8.01 2.09 -11.73
N ALA A 165 9.33 1.99 -11.90
CA ALA A 165 10.31 2.47 -10.93
C ALA A 165 10.42 4.00 -10.90
N HIS A 166 10.24 4.67 -12.04
CA HIS A 166 10.36 6.11 -12.19
C HIS A 166 9.14 6.69 -12.95
N PRO A 167 7.97 6.85 -12.30
CA PRO A 167 6.74 7.30 -12.97
C PRO A 167 6.87 8.64 -13.69
N SER A 168 7.73 9.53 -13.20
CA SER A 168 8.03 10.83 -13.83
C SER A 168 8.72 10.72 -15.19
N SER A 169 9.27 9.54 -15.54
CA SER A 169 9.92 9.26 -16.83
C SER A 169 8.97 8.61 -17.86
N ASN A 170 7.70 8.41 -17.52
CA ASN A 170 6.69 7.88 -18.43
C ASN A 170 6.26 8.96 -19.43
N PHE A 171 6.99 9.05 -20.54
CA PHE A 171 6.69 9.92 -21.68
C PHE A 171 6.00 9.17 -22.83
N GLY A 172 5.65 7.90 -22.61
CA GLY A 172 5.11 7.02 -23.64
C GLY A 172 6.20 6.37 -24.51
N LEU A 173 5.75 5.52 -25.42
CA LEU A 173 6.60 4.80 -26.36
C LEU A 173 6.33 5.25 -27.80
N LEU A 174 7.31 5.03 -28.66
CA LEU A 174 7.22 5.27 -30.09
C LEU A 174 7.37 3.95 -30.85
N VAL A 175 6.44 3.67 -31.75
CA VAL A 175 6.52 2.53 -32.68
C VAL A 175 6.90 3.06 -34.05
N ASN A 176 8.07 2.65 -34.55
CA ASN A 176 8.76 3.34 -35.63
C ASN A 176 8.63 2.63 -36.98
N SER A 177 8.73 3.42 -38.03
CA SER A 177 8.74 2.95 -39.42
C SER A 177 10.08 2.33 -39.82
N ASP A 178 10.08 1.58 -40.93
CA ASP A 178 11.26 0.95 -41.50
C ASP A 178 12.02 1.96 -42.41
N PRO A 179 13.18 2.49 -41.99
CA PRO A 179 13.95 3.41 -42.82
C PRO A 179 14.74 2.71 -43.93
N THR A 180 14.60 1.39 -44.10
CA THR A 180 15.34 0.61 -45.13
C THR A 180 14.47 0.22 -46.32
N LYS A 181 13.19 0.63 -46.31
CA LYS A 181 12.26 0.38 -47.40
C LYS A 181 12.27 1.52 -48.40
N VAL A 182 11.95 1.19 -49.64
CA VAL A 182 11.56 2.20 -50.63
C VAL A 182 10.18 2.78 -50.28
N ALA A 183 9.80 3.86 -50.96
CA ALA A 183 8.54 4.54 -50.77
C ALA A 183 7.34 3.60 -50.89
N ASP A 184 6.24 3.99 -50.26
CA ASP A 184 4.93 3.33 -50.36
C ASP A 184 4.78 2.00 -49.62
N ARG A 185 5.69 1.70 -48.69
CA ARG A 185 5.59 0.55 -47.79
C ARG A 185 5.01 0.99 -46.45
N PHE A 186 3.98 0.29 -45.99
CA PHE A 186 3.32 0.64 -44.73
C PHE A 186 2.71 -0.55 -44.01
N ARG A 187 2.53 -0.36 -42.70
CA ARG A 187 1.63 -1.15 -41.86
C ARG A 187 0.70 -0.17 -41.15
N GLN A 188 -0.59 -0.46 -41.18
CA GLN A 188 -1.61 0.32 -40.52
C GLN A 188 -2.26 -0.54 -39.44
N PHE A 189 -2.19 -0.06 -38.21
CA PHE A 189 -2.76 -0.67 -37.02
C PHE A 189 -4.05 0.06 -36.62
N SER A 190 -4.87 -0.59 -35.81
CA SER A 190 -6.04 0.04 -35.19
C SER A 190 -5.61 0.94 -34.02
N SER A 191 -6.25 2.10 -33.89
CA SER A 191 -6.07 3.04 -32.76
C SER A 191 -7.09 2.79 -31.63
N SER A 192 -7.01 3.60 -30.58
CA SER A 192 -8.01 3.63 -29.51
C SER A 192 -9.40 4.11 -29.98
N GLU A 193 -9.47 4.85 -31.10
CA GLU A 193 -10.69 5.39 -31.71
C GLU A 193 -11.40 4.37 -32.61
N ASN A 194 -10.78 3.23 -32.91
CA ASN A 194 -11.38 2.18 -33.74
C ASN A 194 -12.76 1.75 -33.17
N PRO A 195 -13.85 1.77 -33.95
CA PRO A 195 -15.17 1.35 -33.48
C PRO A 195 -15.21 -0.12 -33.06
N GLU A 196 -14.37 -0.98 -33.65
CA GLU A 196 -14.23 -2.38 -33.23
C GLU A 196 -13.31 -2.49 -32.02
N THR A 197 -13.90 -2.54 -30.82
CA THR A 197 -13.17 -2.53 -29.54
C THR A 197 -12.25 -3.74 -29.36
N SER A 198 -12.59 -4.89 -29.95
CA SER A 198 -11.77 -6.11 -29.90
C SER A 198 -10.44 -6.01 -30.66
N GLN A 199 -10.28 -4.99 -31.49
CA GLN A 199 -9.08 -4.72 -32.28
C GLN A 199 -8.26 -3.53 -31.73
N ARG A 200 -8.67 -2.92 -30.61
CA ARG A 200 -7.96 -1.79 -30.04
C ARG A 200 -6.61 -2.20 -29.44
N PRO A 201 -5.62 -1.29 -29.41
CA PRO A 201 -4.32 -1.55 -28.80
C PRO A 201 -4.44 -1.81 -27.30
N TYR A 202 -3.55 -2.64 -26.75
CA TYR A 202 -3.44 -2.86 -25.31
C TYR A 202 -2.03 -3.32 -24.91
N LEU A 203 -1.71 -3.14 -23.64
CA LEU A 203 -0.51 -3.62 -22.97
C LEU A 203 -0.91 -4.75 -22.02
N THR A 204 -0.26 -5.91 -22.13
CA THR A 204 -0.37 -6.99 -21.14
C THR A 204 0.83 -6.95 -20.23
N VAL A 205 0.62 -6.83 -18.91
CA VAL A 205 1.70 -6.82 -17.91
C VAL A 205 1.52 -7.97 -16.95
N VAL A 206 2.58 -8.74 -16.74
CA VAL A 206 2.67 -9.77 -15.69
C VAL A 206 3.55 -9.24 -14.57
N TYR A 207 3.05 -9.30 -13.34
CA TYR A 207 3.74 -8.78 -12.18
C TYR A 207 3.50 -9.65 -10.95
N THR A 208 4.42 -9.59 -10.00
CA THR A 208 4.27 -10.20 -8.67
C THR A 208 4.11 -9.07 -7.65
N PRO A 209 2.96 -8.95 -6.96
CA PRO A 209 2.77 -7.93 -5.93
C PRO A 209 3.87 -7.98 -4.87
N ASN A 210 4.34 -6.81 -4.39
CA ASN A 210 5.20 -6.76 -3.22
C ASN A 210 4.41 -7.24 -2.00
N PRO A 211 4.87 -8.27 -1.27
CA PRO A 211 4.19 -8.67 -0.05
C PRO A 211 4.28 -7.61 1.05
N VAL A 212 5.27 -6.71 1.00
CA VAL A 212 5.44 -5.63 1.98
C VAL A 212 4.63 -4.40 1.55
N LEU A 213 3.58 -4.11 2.32
CA LEU A 213 2.69 -2.96 2.13
C LEU A 213 3.23 -1.71 2.82
N PHE A 214 3.98 -1.88 3.91
CA PHE A 214 4.62 -0.79 4.65
C PHE A 214 5.87 -1.30 5.38
N LEU A 215 6.89 -0.45 5.47
CA LEU A 215 8.13 -0.65 6.21
C LEU A 215 8.66 0.70 6.73
N SER A 216 8.95 0.77 8.02
CA SER A 216 9.67 1.88 8.64
C SER A 216 10.70 1.34 9.62
N GLU A 217 11.97 1.64 9.37
CA GLU A 217 13.10 1.28 10.23
C GLU A 217 13.77 2.52 10.86
N TRP A 218 13.24 3.71 10.54
CA TRP A 218 13.74 5.01 11.01
C TRP A 218 15.21 5.27 10.65
N THR A 219 15.66 4.75 9.52
CA THR A 219 17.07 4.81 9.10
C THR A 219 17.45 6.13 8.42
N THR A 220 16.48 6.99 8.13
CA THR A 220 16.72 8.24 7.40
C THR A 220 17.54 9.27 8.19
N ALA A 221 17.14 9.63 9.42
CA ALA A 221 17.85 10.61 10.24
C ALA A 221 17.60 10.40 11.75
N LEU A 222 18.30 11.16 12.60
CA LEU A 222 18.11 11.19 14.06
C LEU A 222 17.39 12.49 14.50
N GLY A 223 16.86 12.47 15.72
CA GLY A 223 16.24 13.61 16.37
C GLY A 223 14.78 13.87 15.94
N ALA A 224 14.29 15.07 16.25
CA ALA A 224 12.91 15.50 16.02
C ALA A 224 12.74 16.25 14.69
N THR A 225 13.43 15.82 13.64
CA THR A 225 13.31 16.43 12.31
C THR A 225 12.26 15.73 11.47
N ASP A 226 11.67 16.45 10.52
CA ASP A 226 10.71 15.87 9.56
C ASP A 226 11.31 14.65 8.82
N ALA A 227 12.57 14.75 8.41
CA ALA A 227 13.27 13.64 7.73
C ALA A 227 13.41 12.40 8.63
N ALA A 228 13.64 12.59 9.94
CA ALA A 228 13.75 11.52 10.91
C ALA A 228 12.36 10.90 11.21
N LEU A 229 11.39 11.74 11.58
CA LEU A 229 10.07 11.30 12.03
C LEU A 229 9.24 10.66 10.92
N ARG A 230 9.38 11.12 9.66
CA ARG A 230 8.69 10.51 8.52
C ARG A 230 9.46 9.38 7.84
N ASP A 231 10.70 9.13 8.25
CA ASP A 231 11.61 8.19 7.59
C ASP A 231 11.61 8.41 6.06
N VAL A 232 11.88 9.64 5.61
CA VAL A 232 11.55 10.11 4.24
C VAL A 232 12.25 9.36 3.11
N ASN A 233 13.33 8.62 3.40
CA ASN A 233 14.04 7.78 2.43
C ASN A 233 13.68 6.29 2.52
N SER A 234 12.72 5.92 3.38
CA SER A 234 12.13 4.57 3.39
C SER A 234 11.44 4.27 2.04
N PRO A 235 11.37 3.01 1.60
CA PRO A 235 10.50 2.60 0.49
C PRO A 235 9.04 3.01 0.67
N THR A 236 8.59 3.15 1.92
CA THR A 236 7.24 3.58 2.27
C THR A 236 7.31 4.59 3.44
N PRO A 237 7.58 5.87 3.17
CA PRO A 237 7.66 6.88 4.22
C PRO A 237 6.32 7.06 4.93
N TRP A 238 6.36 7.54 6.18
CA TRP A 238 5.15 8.04 6.85
C TRP A 238 4.62 9.27 6.11
N THR A 239 3.29 9.42 6.09
CA THR A 239 2.64 10.50 5.36
C THR A 239 2.87 11.83 6.09
N LEU A 240 2.61 11.85 7.39
CA LEU A 240 2.74 13.03 8.23
C LEU A 240 3.09 12.68 9.68
N TRP A 241 3.37 13.70 10.47
CA TRP A 241 3.60 13.60 11.90
C TRP A 241 3.10 14.86 12.59
N ASN A 242 2.68 14.74 13.84
CA ASN A 242 2.19 15.83 14.66
C ASN A 242 2.95 15.88 15.99
N ASP A 243 3.41 17.08 16.35
CA ASP A 243 3.95 17.41 17.67
C ASP A 243 3.10 18.55 18.25
N ASN A 244 2.14 18.20 19.12
CA ASN A 244 1.28 19.18 19.77
C ASN A 244 1.97 19.90 20.93
N SER A 245 3.24 19.60 21.20
CA SER A 245 4.04 20.31 22.21
C SER A 245 4.63 21.61 21.68
N GLY A 246 4.53 21.88 20.37
CA GLY A 246 5.11 23.05 19.74
C GLY A 246 6.64 23.06 19.80
N GLY A 247 7.28 21.88 19.84
CA GLY A 247 8.72 21.73 19.99
C GLY A 247 9.24 21.98 21.41
N SER A 248 8.36 22.10 22.42
CA SER A 248 8.79 22.29 23.80
C SER A 248 9.53 21.08 24.35
N LEU A 249 10.60 21.33 25.12
CA LEU A 249 11.38 20.30 25.76
C LEU A 249 10.85 20.04 27.18
N LEU A 250 10.70 18.77 27.54
CA LEU A 250 10.47 18.33 28.92
C LEU A 250 11.64 17.44 29.30
N ASN A 251 12.31 17.78 30.41
CA ASN A 251 13.56 17.12 30.84
C ASN A 251 14.65 17.11 29.74
N GLY A 252 14.68 18.15 28.91
CA GLY A 252 15.67 18.31 27.83
C GLY A 252 15.39 17.48 26.56
N ALA A 253 14.23 16.82 26.46
CA ALA A 253 13.87 15.98 25.32
C ALA A 253 12.62 16.49 24.59
N HIS A 254 12.57 16.25 23.28
CA HIS A 254 11.37 16.48 22.47
C HIS A 254 10.29 15.45 22.82
N ILE A 255 9.01 15.77 22.54
CA ILE A 255 7.95 14.78 22.74
C ILE A 255 8.09 13.59 21.79
N MET A 256 8.63 13.79 20.58
CA MET A 256 8.98 12.72 19.65
C MET A 256 10.35 12.93 19.05
N GLU A 257 11.11 11.85 18.94
CA GLU A 257 12.42 11.86 18.27
C GLU A 257 12.86 10.46 17.87
N VAL A 258 13.65 10.37 16.80
CA VAL A 258 14.35 9.13 16.44
C VAL A 258 15.68 9.06 17.17
N VAL A 259 15.93 7.95 17.85
CA VAL A 259 17.15 7.69 18.64
C VAL A 259 17.88 6.44 18.18
N ASP A 260 19.19 6.41 18.45
CA ASP A 260 20.11 5.30 18.15
C ASP A 260 20.76 4.72 19.42
N ASN A 261 20.16 4.93 20.59
CA ASN A 261 20.65 4.41 21.86
C ASN A 261 19.69 3.44 22.55
N ALA A 262 18.53 3.20 21.94
CA ALA A 262 17.54 2.23 22.38
C ALA A 262 16.89 1.60 21.15
N PHE A 263 17.16 0.33 20.88
CA PHE A 263 16.59 -0.39 19.73
C PHE A 263 16.63 -1.90 19.99
N PRO A 264 15.74 -2.68 19.38
CA PRO A 264 15.74 -4.14 19.48
C PRO A 264 16.83 -4.78 18.60
N PRO A 265 17.13 -6.09 18.79
CA PRO A 265 18.06 -6.83 17.94
C PRO A 265 17.69 -6.73 16.45
N GLY A 266 18.69 -6.51 15.59
CA GLY A 266 18.51 -6.36 14.15
C GLY A 266 18.18 -4.93 13.68
N TYR A 267 17.96 -4.00 14.61
CA TYR A 267 17.68 -2.59 14.32
C TYR A 267 18.79 -1.69 14.85
N THR A 268 18.85 -0.47 14.32
CA THR A 268 19.85 0.54 14.73
C THR A 268 19.22 1.79 15.31
N ARG A 269 17.90 1.96 15.14
CA ARG A 269 17.16 3.14 15.55
C ARG A 269 15.74 2.78 16.00
N SER A 270 15.15 3.67 16.78
CA SER A 270 13.75 3.61 17.18
C SER A 270 13.18 5.02 17.24
N LEU A 271 11.87 5.13 17.00
CA LEU A 271 11.10 6.30 17.40
C LEU A 271 10.85 6.20 18.90
N ARG A 272 11.06 7.28 19.66
CA ARG A 272 10.57 7.40 21.02
C ARG A 272 9.55 8.52 21.14
N VAL A 273 8.55 8.31 22.00
CA VAL A 273 7.49 9.27 22.29
C VAL A 273 7.37 9.47 23.81
N GLN A 274 7.45 10.71 24.27
CA GLN A 274 7.43 11.06 25.69
C GLN A 274 6.01 11.17 26.23
N GLN A 275 5.71 10.47 27.32
CA GLN A 275 4.46 10.59 28.06
C GLN A 275 4.42 11.94 28.79
N ARG A 276 3.50 12.82 28.37
CA ARG A 276 3.31 14.16 28.95
C ARG A 276 1.96 14.34 29.62
N GLY A 277 1.24 13.26 29.90
CA GLY A 277 -0.10 13.28 30.46
C GLY A 277 -1.13 13.64 29.39
N SER A 278 -2.27 14.19 29.81
CA SER A 278 -3.39 14.44 28.90
C SER A 278 -3.11 15.46 27.79
N SER A 279 -2.04 16.24 27.92
CA SER A 279 -1.56 17.16 26.88
C SER A 279 -0.12 17.58 27.16
N PRO A 280 0.73 17.76 26.13
CA PRO A 280 0.46 17.55 24.70
C PRO A 280 0.60 16.09 24.24
N SER A 281 -0.09 15.73 23.14
CA SER A 281 0.02 14.46 22.41
C SER A 281 0.94 14.58 21.18
N ALA A 282 1.42 13.45 20.66
CA ALA A 282 2.23 13.42 19.45
C ALA A 282 2.17 12.07 18.74
N ASP A 283 2.23 12.08 17.41
CA ASP A 283 2.10 10.88 16.59
C ASP A 283 2.76 10.98 15.20
N VAL A 284 3.07 9.82 14.61
CA VAL A 284 3.34 9.66 13.18
C VAL A 284 2.16 8.95 12.52
N ARG A 285 1.79 9.34 11.30
CA ARG A 285 0.64 8.78 10.55
C ARG A 285 1.03 8.36 9.15
N LYS A 286 0.52 7.20 8.77
CA LYS A 286 0.52 6.72 7.39
C LYS A 286 -0.92 6.80 6.89
N ASP A 287 -1.26 7.93 6.28
CA ASP A 287 -2.54 8.11 5.60
C ASP A 287 -2.39 7.54 4.19
N THR A 288 -3.15 6.48 3.89
CA THR A 288 -3.38 5.83 2.59
C THR A 288 -3.94 4.44 2.89
N ALA A 289 -4.73 3.86 1.98
CA ALA A 289 -5.21 2.50 2.14
C ALA A 289 -4.04 1.50 1.99
N ILE A 290 -3.34 1.24 3.10
CA ILE A 290 -2.18 0.35 3.16
C ILE A 290 -2.61 -1.07 2.75
N ALA A 291 -3.81 -1.48 3.16
CA ALA A 291 -4.49 -2.68 2.70
C ALA A 291 -5.86 -2.29 2.11
N THR A 292 -5.99 -2.35 0.79
CA THR A 292 -7.26 -2.14 0.08
C THR A 292 -8.01 -3.46 -0.12
N ALA A 293 -9.33 -3.38 -0.35
CA ALA A 293 -10.18 -4.49 -0.80
C ALA A 293 -10.40 -5.65 0.20
N ASN A 294 -10.39 -5.38 1.52
CA ASN A 294 -10.73 -6.37 2.56
C ASN A 294 -9.87 -7.63 2.46
N ILE A 295 -8.58 -7.46 2.21
CA ILE A 295 -7.62 -8.56 2.18
C ILE A 295 -6.96 -8.69 3.55
N ASP A 296 -6.65 -9.92 3.92
CA ASP A 296 -5.84 -10.21 5.09
C ASP A 296 -4.53 -9.43 5.06
N TYR A 297 -4.13 -8.94 6.24
CA TYR A 297 -2.85 -8.31 6.42
C TYR A 297 -2.23 -8.63 7.77
N TYR A 298 -0.92 -8.42 7.83
CA TYR A 298 -0.09 -8.74 8.99
C TYR A 298 0.67 -7.49 9.38
N LEU A 299 0.45 -6.97 10.58
CA LEU A 299 1.23 -5.87 11.15
C LEU A 299 2.27 -6.46 12.10
N ARG A 300 3.50 -5.95 12.03
CA ARG A 300 4.55 -6.22 13.00
C ARG A 300 5.19 -4.91 13.44
N TYR A 301 5.48 -4.78 14.72
CA TYR A 301 6.38 -3.76 15.24
C TYR A 301 7.02 -4.22 16.54
N TYR A 302 8.18 -3.64 16.85
CA TYR A 302 8.81 -3.77 18.15
C TYR A 302 8.41 -2.60 19.03
N PHE A 303 8.22 -2.90 20.31
CA PHE A 303 7.88 -1.90 21.30
C PHE A 303 8.64 -2.16 22.61
N MET A 304 8.87 -1.07 23.33
CA MET A 304 9.41 -1.06 24.68
C MET A 304 8.88 0.19 25.38
N THR A 305 8.69 0.12 26.69
CA THR A 305 8.41 1.32 27.48
C THR A 305 9.21 1.32 28.77
N ASN A 306 9.65 2.52 29.15
CA ASN A 306 10.20 2.81 30.47
C ASN A 306 9.31 3.76 31.27
N ASP A 307 8.15 4.10 30.73
CA ASP A 307 7.10 4.87 31.37
C ASP A 307 6.59 4.08 32.58
N THR A 308 6.89 4.53 33.81
CA THR A 308 6.46 3.88 35.05
C THR A 308 5.73 4.90 35.93
N GLY A 309 4.67 4.48 36.63
CA GLY A 309 3.88 5.38 37.47
C GLY A 309 2.82 6.17 36.70
N GLY A 310 2.59 5.79 35.45
CA GLY A 310 1.43 6.16 34.65
C GLY A 310 0.17 5.51 35.20
N THR A 311 -0.92 6.25 35.29
CA THR A 311 -2.22 5.71 35.72
C THR A 311 -2.80 4.77 34.66
N TYR A 312 -3.91 4.08 35.00
CA TYR A 312 -4.70 3.31 34.04
C TYR A 312 -4.95 4.12 32.74
N GLN A 313 -4.79 3.46 31.59
CA GLN A 313 -5.02 4.02 30.25
C GLN A 313 -3.95 5.03 29.77
N ASP A 314 -2.67 4.74 30.04
CA ASP A 314 -1.57 5.40 29.33
C ASP A 314 -1.36 4.73 27.95
N HIS A 315 -1.32 5.54 26.89
CA HIS A 315 -1.38 5.08 25.50
C HIS A 315 -0.05 5.22 24.77
N GLY A 316 0.38 4.15 24.12
CA GLY A 316 1.58 4.13 23.30
C GLY A 316 1.32 4.02 21.79
N VAL A 317 0.27 3.31 21.37
CA VAL A 317 -0.02 3.05 19.95
C VAL A 317 -1.53 3.02 19.72
N GLU A 318 -2.02 3.81 18.77
CA GLU A 318 -3.42 3.90 18.39
C GLU A 318 -3.53 3.85 16.87
N PRO A 319 -3.73 2.67 16.25
CA PRO A 319 -4.03 2.60 14.83
C PRO A 319 -5.48 3.06 14.59
N TRP A 320 -5.63 4.36 14.36
CA TRP A 320 -6.89 5.04 14.05
C TRP A 320 -7.40 4.68 12.65
N THR A 321 -8.66 4.23 12.49
CA THR A 321 -9.23 3.87 11.17
C THR A 321 -10.20 4.89 10.55
N GLY A 322 -10.23 6.14 11.03
CA GLY A 322 -10.70 7.27 10.22
C GLY A 322 -12.17 7.61 10.39
N ARG A 323 -12.53 8.20 11.54
CA ARG A 323 -13.74 9.03 11.60
C ARG A 323 -13.50 10.34 12.35
N SER A 324 -13.98 11.42 11.74
CA SER A 324 -14.31 12.66 12.44
C SER A 324 -15.84 12.82 12.38
N PRO A 325 -16.54 13.12 13.50
CA PRO A 325 -15.98 13.40 14.83
C PRO A 325 -15.46 12.11 15.53
N PRO A 326 -14.58 12.25 16.54
CA PRO A 326 -13.63 11.22 16.96
C PRO A 326 -14.28 10.17 17.85
N GLN A 327 -14.65 9.02 17.30
CA GLN A 327 -15.10 7.88 18.10
C GLN A 327 -14.53 6.59 17.50
N TYR A 328 -13.46 6.10 18.14
CA TYR A 328 -13.14 4.70 18.48
C TYR A 328 -13.38 3.57 17.47
N ASN A 329 -13.23 3.81 16.17
CA ASN A 329 -13.11 2.74 15.18
C ASN A 329 -11.65 2.27 15.12
N ASP A 330 -11.17 1.64 16.19
CA ASP A 330 -9.82 1.10 16.22
C ASP A 330 -9.87 -0.38 15.81
N LEU A 331 -9.23 -0.71 14.69
CA LEU A 331 -9.09 -2.13 14.33
C LEU A 331 -8.28 -2.88 15.39
N THR A 332 -7.41 -2.18 16.13
CA THR A 332 -6.66 -2.70 17.28
C THR A 332 -6.09 -1.56 18.15
N TYR A 333 -6.75 -1.13 19.21
CA TYR A 333 -6.20 -0.11 20.13
C TYR A 333 -5.23 -0.73 21.14
N LEU A 334 -3.99 -0.25 21.31
CA LEU A 334 -3.07 -0.78 22.31
C LEU A 334 -2.80 0.22 23.44
N ASP A 335 -3.23 -0.15 24.65
CA ASP A 335 -2.97 0.63 25.85
C ASP A 335 -2.41 -0.18 27.02
N LYS A 336 -1.92 0.57 28.01
CA LYS A 336 -1.20 0.05 29.15
C LYS A 336 -2.08 -0.08 30.39
N ASN A 337 -2.01 -1.26 31.00
CA ASN A 337 -2.47 -1.51 32.36
C ASN A 337 -1.27 -1.71 33.30
N GLU A 338 -1.01 -0.75 34.19
CA GLU A 338 0.12 -0.80 35.12
C GLU A 338 -0.13 -1.68 36.36
N THR A 339 0.91 -2.40 36.76
CA THR A 339 1.02 -3.07 38.07
C THR A 339 2.32 -2.67 38.75
N ALA A 340 2.47 -2.98 40.05
CA ALA A 340 3.67 -2.64 40.82
C ALA A 340 4.98 -3.26 40.30
N SER A 341 4.94 -4.26 39.40
CA SER A 341 6.12 -4.98 38.91
C SER A 341 6.20 -5.14 37.39
N GLY A 342 5.33 -4.45 36.64
CA GLY A 342 5.32 -4.45 35.18
C GLY A 342 3.94 -4.03 34.65
N TRP A 343 3.61 -4.38 33.42
CA TRP A 343 2.41 -3.89 32.76
C TRP A 343 1.82 -4.90 31.77
N GLY A 344 0.53 -4.75 31.46
CA GLY A 344 -0.20 -5.52 30.46
C GLY A 344 -0.67 -4.64 29.30
N LEU A 345 -1.03 -5.29 28.19
CA LEU A 345 -1.67 -4.67 27.04
C LEU A 345 -3.18 -4.82 27.11
N ARG A 346 -3.93 -3.83 26.64
CA ARG A 346 -5.34 -3.97 26.26
C ARG A 346 -5.46 -3.76 24.76
N LEU A 347 -6.23 -4.62 24.09
CA LEU A 347 -6.65 -4.51 22.70
C LEU A 347 -8.10 -4.05 22.66
N THR A 348 -8.39 -2.93 22.00
CA THR A 348 -9.77 -2.59 21.64
C THR A 348 -10.04 -3.02 20.21
N ILE A 349 -11.08 -3.82 19.98
CA ILE A 349 -11.40 -4.43 18.67
C ILE A 349 -12.89 -4.22 18.37
N GLY A 350 -13.18 -3.73 17.16
CA GLY A 350 -14.55 -3.52 16.65
C GLY A 350 -15.04 -2.08 16.85
N ASP A 351 -16.14 -1.75 16.19
CA ASP A 351 -16.77 -0.42 16.27
C ASP A 351 -17.37 -0.19 17.67
N TYR A 352 -16.91 0.86 18.36
CA TYR A 352 -17.50 1.35 19.58
C TYR A 352 -18.52 2.45 19.22
N GLU A 353 -19.81 2.10 19.26
CA GLU A 353 -21.00 2.95 19.10
C GLU A 353 -21.80 2.85 17.77
N ASP A 354 -22.34 1.66 17.46
CA ASP A 354 -23.65 1.62 16.78
C ASP A 354 -24.76 1.28 17.78
N ASN A 355 -25.57 2.30 18.11
CA ASN A 355 -26.74 2.20 18.99
C ASN A 355 -28.01 1.75 18.26
N THR A 356 -27.91 1.34 16.98
CA THR A 356 -29.05 0.91 16.16
C THR A 356 -29.24 -0.61 16.08
N GLU A 357 -28.22 -1.42 16.41
CA GLU A 357 -28.30 -2.88 16.52
C GLU A 357 -28.09 -3.37 17.97
N PRO A 358 -28.61 -4.54 18.40
CA PRO A 358 -28.37 -5.04 19.75
C PRO A 358 -26.87 -5.24 19.98
N CYS A 359 -26.33 -4.58 21.01
CA CYS A 359 -24.91 -4.59 21.41
C CYS A 359 -24.21 -5.97 21.41
N PHE A 360 -24.99 -7.05 21.57
CA PHE A 360 -24.49 -8.42 21.69
C PHE A 360 -24.38 -9.17 20.35
N SER A 361 -24.86 -8.65 19.21
CA SER A 361 -24.72 -9.36 17.93
C SER A 361 -23.39 -9.14 17.21
N HIS A 362 -22.55 -8.18 17.66
CA HIS A 362 -21.43 -7.65 16.87
C HIS A 362 -20.09 -7.49 17.60
N GLY A 363 -19.99 -7.82 18.91
CA GLY A 363 -18.74 -7.74 19.67
C GLY A 363 -18.22 -6.33 20.03
N GLY A 364 -18.76 -5.27 19.42
CA GLY A 364 -18.35 -3.86 19.63
C GLY A 364 -18.82 -3.20 20.93
N CYS A 365 -19.20 -3.98 21.94
CA CYS A 365 -19.72 -3.46 23.20
C CYS A 365 -18.99 -4.05 24.40
N TYR A 366 -18.92 -3.29 25.48
CA TYR A 366 -18.37 -3.77 26.74
C TYR A 366 -19.13 -5.03 27.22
N PRO A 367 -18.43 -6.12 27.62
CA PRO A 367 -16.99 -6.23 27.82
C PRO A 367 -16.15 -6.69 26.61
N PHE A 368 -16.77 -7.09 25.50
CA PHE A 368 -16.12 -7.73 24.34
C PHE A 368 -15.37 -6.79 23.41
N VAL A 369 -15.55 -5.49 23.59
CA VAL A 369 -14.78 -4.48 22.86
C VAL A 369 -13.33 -4.40 23.36
N ASN A 370 -13.03 -4.87 24.58
CA ASN A 370 -11.71 -4.70 25.22
C ASN A 370 -11.12 -6.03 25.71
N TRP A 371 -9.94 -6.39 25.19
CA TRP A 371 -9.23 -7.64 25.46
C TRP A 371 -7.86 -7.40 26.11
N ASN A 372 -7.72 -7.81 27.35
CA ASN A 372 -6.54 -7.60 28.15
C ASN A 372 -5.59 -8.79 28.09
N LEU A 373 -4.32 -8.56 27.77
CA LEU A 373 -3.25 -9.52 28.03
C LEU A 373 -3.20 -9.76 29.54
N ARG A 374 -3.43 -11.01 29.97
CA ARG A 374 -3.47 -11.49 31.38
C ARG A 374 -2.82 -10.53 32.40
N GLY A 375 -3.61 -9.60 32.95
CA GLY A 375 -3.12 -8.58 33.89
C GLY A 375 -3.66 -7.15 33.67
N GLY A 376 -4.90 -7.00 33.21
CA GLY A 376 -5.41 -5.71 32.74
C GLY A 376 -6.71 -5.18 33.34
N ASP A 377 -7.20 -5.74 34.44
CA ASP A 377 -8.25 -5.09 35.22
C ASP A 377 -8.00 -5.30 36.73
N ALA A 378 -8.69 -4.52 37.57
CA ALA A 378 -8.61 -4.65 39.02
C ALA A 378 -9.11 -6.01 39.56
N ASN A 379 -9.43 -6.99 38.71
CA ASN A 379 -10.18 -8.19 39.04
C ASN A 379 -9.34 -9.49 39.09
N ASN A 380 -8.14 -9.44 39.70
CA ASN A 380 -7.43 -10.65 40.17
C ASN A 380 -7.09 -11.70 39.10
N LEU A 381 -6.87 -11.32 37.84
CA LEU A 381 -6.40 -12.27 36.82
C LEU A 381 -4.96 -12.75 37.09
N PRO A 382 -4.63 -14.03 36.86
CA PRO A 382 -3.28 -14.55 37.04
C PRO A 382 -2.33 -14.02 35.93
N ASN A 383 -1.23 -13.40 36.36
CA ASN A 383 -0.27 -12.65 35.52
C ASN A 383 0.59 -13.53 34.59
N PRO A 384 0.69 -13.16 33.30
CA PRO A 384 1.95 -12.64 32.76
C PRO A 384 2.03 -11.12 32.61
N VAL A 385 3.16 -10.58 33.03
CA VAL A 385 3.43 -9.14 33.05
C VAL A 385 4.57 -8.83 32.09
N LEU A 386 4.38 -7.90 31.16
CA LEU A 386 5.48 -7.36 30.37
C LEU A 386 6.40 -6.55 31.28
N ALA A 387 7.70 -6.77 31.15
CA ALA A 387 8.70 -6.05 31.91
C ALA A 387 8.96 -4.67 31.30
N TYR A 388 9.22 -3.68 32.15
CA TYR A 388 9.74 -2.39 31.71
C TYR A 388 11.15 -2.53 31.12
N ASN A 389 11.56 -1.57 30.29
CA ASN A 389 12.88 -1.54 29.66
C ASN A 389 13.23 -2.83 28.88
N THR A 390 12.22 -3.57 28.43
CA THR A 390 12.37 -4.82 27.70
C THR A 390 11.69 -4.69 26.36
N TRP A 391 12.41 -5.04 25.29
CA TRP A 391 11.86 -5.06 23.94
C TRP A 391 11.02 -6.31 23.71
N TYR A 392 9.86 -6.09 23.13
CA TYR A 392 8.95 -7.13 22.65
C TYR A 392 8.63 -6.86 21.18
N ARG A 393 8.25 -7.92 20.46
CA ARG A 393 7.71 -7.81 19.11
C ARG A 393 6.24 -8.19 19.17
N LEU A 394 5.39 -7.28 18.74
CA LEU A 394 3.98 -7.52 18.58
C LEU A 394 3.69 -7.74 17.11
N GLU A 395 2.91 -8.78 16.84
CA GLU A 395 2.38 -9.07 15.53
C GLU A 395 0.86 -9.21 15.61
N TYR A 396 0.14 -8.70 14.63
CA TYR A 396 -1.28 -8.95 14.43
C TYR A 396 -1.51 -9.51 13.04
N TRP A 397 -2.33 -10.53 12.94
CA TRP A 397 -2.96 -10.93 11.68
C TRP A 397 -4.42 -10.52 11.74
N VAL A 398 -4.82 -9.65 10.82
CA VAL A 398 -6.22 -9.27 10.62
C VAL A 398 -6.74 -10.09 9.45
N HIS A 399 -7.66 -11.00 9.76
CA HIS A 399 -8.35 -11.84 8.80
C HIS A 399 -9.71 -11.25 8.45
N PHE A 400 -10.05 -11.17 7.17
CA PHE A 400 -11.36 -10.73 6.71
C PHE A 400 -12.26 -11.92 6.38
N ASP A 401 -13.27 -12.16 7.22
CA ASP A 401 -14.34 -13.13 6.94
C ASP A 401 -15.31 -12.59 5.88
N SER A 402 -15.51 -11.27 5.89
CA SER A 402 -16.24 -10.54 4.86
C SER A 402 -15.78 -9.09 4.85
N ALA A 403 -16.41 -8.27 4.01
CA ALA A 403 -16.07 -6.86 3.93
C ALA A 403 -16.15 -6.16 5.31
N SER A 404 -17.21 -6.39 6.07
CA SER A 404 -17.47 -5.73 7.34
C SER A 404 -17.19 -6.60 8.58
N HIS A 405 -16.49 -7.73 8.44
CA HIS A 405 -16.22 -8.64 9.56
C HIS A 405 -14.80 -9.16 9.55
N VAL A 406 -14.16 -9.13 10.72
CA VAL A 406 -12.76 -9.53 10.90
C VAL A 406 -12.51 -10.42 12.11
N GLN A 407 -11.45 -11.21 12.03
CA GLN A 407 -10.76 -11.80 13.19
C GLN A 407 -9.40 -11.13 13.33
N VAL A 408 -8.93 -10.96 14.57
CA VAL A 408 -7.65 -10.29 14.89
C VAL A 408 -6.83 -11.22 15.78
N HIS A 409 -5.78 -11.81 15.24
CA HIS A 409 -4.94 -12.76 15.96
C HIS A 409 -3.67 -12.07 16.46
N PRO A 410 -3.59 -11.66 17.74
CA PRO A 410 -2.38 -11.08 18.31
C PRO A 410 -1.32 -12.13 18.68
N ARG A 411 -0.06 -11.78 18.49
CA ARG A 411 1.09 -12.55 18.99
C ARG A 411 2.16 -11.65 19.55
N ILE A 412 2.64 -11.97 20.74
CA ILE A 412 3.76 -11.26 21.37
C ILE A 412 4.94 -12.19 21.46
N TYR A 413 6.08 -11.74 20.96
CA TYR A 413 7.36 -12.42 21.06
C TYR A 413 8.32 -11.60 21.92
N SER A 414 9.28 -12.29 22.53
CA SER A 414 10.48 -11.62 23.01
C SER A 414 11.24 -10.97 21.84
N ALA A 415 12.14 -10.04 22.15
CA ALA A 415 13.02 -9.42 21.16
C ALA A 415 13.83 -10.43 20.30
N ASN A 416 14.07 -11.64 20.82
CA ASN A 416 14.81 -12.71 20.14
C ASN A 416 13.90 -13.67 19.36
N GLY A 417 12.60 -13.37 19.23
CA GLY A 417 11.67 -14.15 18.42
C GLY A 417 11.04 -15.36 19.12
N VAL A 418 11.18 -15.52 20.44
CA VAL A 418 10.44 -16.55 21.21
C VAL A 418 9.00 -16.09 21.42
N LEU A 419 8.01 -16.88 20.98
CA LEU A 419 6.58 -16.62 21.21
C LEU A 419 6.27 -16.71 22.70
N LEU A 420 5.67 -15.64 23.25
CA LEU A 420 5.32 -15.52 24.66
C LEU A 420 3.81 -15.62 24.86
N TYR A 421 3.03 -14.91 24.04
CA TYR A 421 1.57 -14.80 24.17
C TYR A 421 0.88 -14.85 22.81
N ALA A 422 -0.33 -15.41 22.78
CA ALA A 422 -1.20 -15.49 21.60
C ALA A 422 -2.68 -15.29 22.00
N ASP A 423 -3.63 -15.55 21.10
CA ASP A 423 -5.08 -15.35 21.29
C ASP A 423 -5.63 -15.82 22.66
N GLY A 424 -5.22 -16.99 23.14
CA GLY A 424 -5.65 -17.56 24.43
C GLY A 424 -5.13 -16.81 25.67
N ASP A 425 -4.24 -15.84 25.47
CA ASP A 425 -3.66 -14.99 26.52
C ASP A 425 -4.33 -13.61 26.62
N PHE A 426 -5.29 -13.32 25.74
CA PHE A 426 -6.09 -12.08 25.74
C PHE A 426 -7.50 -12.35 26.24
N PHE A 427 -7.85 -11.72 27.36
CA PHE A 427 -9.03 -11.99 28.18
C PHE A 427 -10.00 -10.82 28.04
N GLN A 428 -11.30 -11.06 27.92
CA GLN A 428 -12.27 -9.97 27.93
C GLN A 428 -12.10 -9.08 29.17
N SER A 429 -12.53 -7.83 29.08
CA SER A 429 -12.65 -6.99 30.28
C SER A 429 -13.67 -7.58 31.27
N GLY A 430 -13.41 -7.49 32.58
CA GLY A 430 -14.31 -8.06 33.59
C GLY A 430 -14.37 -9.59 33.57
N TYR A 431 -13.32 -10.26 33.07
CA TYR A 431 -13.24 -11.72 33.00
C TYR A 431 -13.57 -12.38 34.36
N GLY A 432 -14.40 -13.41 34.32
CA GLY A 432 -14.88 -14.17 35.49
C GLY A 432 -15.88 -13.43 36.39
N THR A 433 -16.12 -12.14 36.18
CA THR A 433 -16.94 -11.30 37.06
C THR A 433 -18.15 -10.66 36.35
N GLN A 434 -18.05 -10.42 35.05
CA GLN A 434 -19.15 -9.87 34.26
C GLN A 434 -19.76 -10.93 33.36
N ASP A 435 -21.08 -10.87 33.25
CA ASP A 435 -21.82 -11.75 32.37
C ASP A 435 -21.68 -11.25 30.93
N GLY A 436 -21.07 -12.11 30.11
CA GLY A 436 -20.90 -11.83 28.70
C GLY A 436 -22.15 -12.13 27.88
N CYS A 437 -22.99 -13.10 28.27
CA CYS A 437 -24.10 -13.56 27.42
C CYS A 437 -25.33 -14.04 28.24
N SER A 438 -26.35 -13.18 28.38
CA SER A 438 -27.76 -13.49 28.72
C SER A 438 -28.12 -14.15 30.08
N GLY A 439 -27.30 -14.04 31.11
CA GLY A 439 -27.72 -14.22 32.51
C GLY A 439 -27.94 -15.65 32.97
N THR A 440 -27.64 -16.65 32.15
CA THR A 440 -27.87 -18.08 32.46
C THR A 440 -26.69 -19.02 32.15
N GLY A 441 -25.58 -18.50 31.61
CA GLY A 441 -24.34 -19.25 31.34
C GLY A 441 -23.25 -19.07 32.42
N PRO A 442 -22.18 -19.89 32.42
CA PRO A 442 -21.03 -19.68 33.30
C PRO A 442 -20.44 -18.28 33.08
N LYS A 443 -20.06 -17.62 34.19
CA LYS A 443 -19.55 -16.23 34.27
C LYS A 443 -18.47 -15.95 33.21
N GLY A 444 -18.48 -14.75 32.60
CA GLY A 444 -17.73 -14.39 31.39
C GLY A 444 -16.24 -14.76 31.38
N ASP A 445 -15.95 -15.93 30.83
CA ASP A 445 -14.63 -16.56 30.77
C ASP A 445 -14.02 -16.48 29.35
N TRP A 446 -14.33 -15.42 28.62
CA TRP A 446 -13.92 -15.29 27.23
C TRP A 446 -12.44 -14.91 27.10
N THR A 447 -11.71 -15.72 26.34
CA THR A 447 -10.45 -15.33 25.69
C THR A 447 -10.71 -15.07 24.20
N LEU A 448 -9.80 -14.40 23.48
CA LEU A 448 -9.95 -14.24 22.02
C LEU A 448 -10.03 -15.60 21.32
N GLU A 449 -9.24 -16.58 21.75
CA GLU A 449 -9.30 -17.96 21.22
C GLU A 449 -10.70 -18.58 21.39
N LEU A 450 -11.34 -18.38 22.55
CA LEU A 450 -12.71 -18.84 22.79
C LEU A 450 -13.73 -18.01 22.00
N TRP A 451 -13.51 -16.71 21.79
CA TRP A 451 -14.37 -15.87 20.98
C TRP A 451 -14.46 -16.40 19.54
N TYR A 452 -13.34 -16.73 18.92
CA TYR A 452 -13.34 -17.21 17.54
C TYR A 452 -13.98 -18.59 17.35
N THR A 453 -14.13 -19.38 18.42
CA THR A 453 -14.56 -20.78 18.32
C THR A 453 -15.92 -21.07 18.97
N ARG A 454 -16.31 -20.29 19.99
CA ARG A 454 -17.54 -20.50 20.76
C ARG A 454 -18.68 -19.62 20.23
N ILE A 455 -19.41 -20.17 19.26
CA ILE A 455 -20.58 -19.51 18.67
C ILE A 455 -21.78 -19.57 19.61
N VAL A 456 -22.31 -18.39 19.95
CA VAL A 456 -23.51 -18.21 20.78
C VAL A 456 -24.45 -17.28 20.03
N ALA A 457 -25.60 -17.80 19.59
CA ALA A 457 -26.50 -17.09 18.67
C ALA A 457 -26.92 -15.68 19.12
N GLY A 458 -27.04 -15.43 20.42
CA GLY A 458 -27.45 -14.13 20.97
C GLY A 458 -26.31 -13.20 21.42
N CYS A 459 -25.05 -13.56 21.18
CA CYS A 459 -23.91 -12.89 21.82
C CYS A 459 -22.59 -12.91 21.03
N ASN A 460 -22.36 -14.00 20.30
CA ASN A 460 -21.23 -14.18 19.41
C ASN A 460 -21.67 -15.11 18.27
N PRO A 461 -22.55 -14.64 17.37
CA PRO A 461 -23.16 -15.51 16.36
C PRO A 461 -22.20 -15.94 15.25
N ARG A 462 -21.04 -15.28 15.10
CA ARG A 462 -20.13 -15.46 13.97
C ARG A 462 -18.69 -15.79 14.35
N GLY A 463 -18.28 -15.51 15.60
CA GLY A 463 -16.87 -15.67 15.98
C GLY A 463 -15.98 -14.65 15.27
N ASP A 464 -16.50 -13.45 15.00
CA ASP A 464 -15.81 -12.36 14.32
C ASP A 464 -16.15 -11.04 15.03
N PHE A 465 -15.54 -9.95 14.58
CA PHE A 465 -15.84 -8.58 15.00
C PHE A 465 -16.37 -7.80 13.82
N TYR A 466 -17.45 -7.07 14.03
CA TYR A 466 -17.94 -6.13 13.02
C TYR A 466 -17.03 -4.90 12.95
N ILE A 467 -16.80 -4.42 11.73
CA ILE A 467 -16.11 -3.17 11.45
C ILE A 467 -16.95 -2.33 10.48
N ASP A 468 -17.18 -1.07 10.84
CA ASP A 468 -17.87 -0.12 9.96
C ASP A 468 -17.00 0.18 8.72
N GLN A 469 -17.62 0.08 7.56
CA GLN A 469 -17.00 0.34 6.26
C GLN A 469 -17.33 1.72 5.69
N THR A 470 -18.10 2.54 6.43
CA THR A 470 -18.49 3.88 5.98
C THR A 470 -17.24 4.74 5.76
N PRO A 471 -16.99 5.23 4.54
CA PRO A 471 -15.84 6.08 4.27
C PRO A 471 -15.91 7.37 5.10
N ALA A 472 -14.76 7.85 5.58
CA ALA A 472 -14.69 9.20 6.13
C ALA A 472 -15.15 10.24 5.08
N PRO A 473 -15.71 11.40 5.47
CA PRO A 473 -16.24 12.40 4.54
C PRO A 473 -15.23 12.93 3.50
N ASP A 474 -13.94 12.71 3.72
CA ASP A 474 -12.80 13.08 2.87
C ASP A 474 -12.12 11.89 2.17
N GLN A 475 -12.66 10.67 2.31
CA GLN A 475 -12.15 9.43 1.72
C GLN A 475 -13.18 8.84 0.74
N HIS A 476 -12.77 8.59 -0.51
CA HIS A 476 -13.70 8.22 -1.59
C HIS A 476 -13.94 6.70 -1.76
N THR A 477 -13.39 5.84 -0.89
CA THR A 477 -13.58 4.38 -0.98
C THR A 477 -13.59 3.71 0.39
N ALA A 478 -14.55 2.81 0.63
CA ALA A 478 -14.63 1.96 1.82
C ALA A 478 -13.37 1.07 1.91
N THR A 479 -12.49 1.36 2.86
CA THR A 479 -11.27 0.58 3.10
C THR A 479 -11.13 0.30 4.60
N THR A 480 -10.55 -0.85 4.94
CA THR A 480 -10.60 -1.44 6.28
C THR A 480 -9.30 -1.28 7.09
N LEU A 481 -8.21 -0.84 6.46
CA LEU A 481 -7.10 -0.17 7.15
C LEU A 481 -6.82 1.17 6.46
N GLN A 482 -7.51 2.22 6.92
CA GLN A 482 -7.46 3.56 6.32
C GLN A 482 -6.18 4.32 6.68
N GLY A 483 -5.53 3.94 7.77
CA GLY A 483 -4.23 4.46 8.16
C GLY A 483 -3.59 3.66 9.30
N LEU A 484 -2.32 3.94 9.53
CA LEU A 484 -1.56 3.47 10.70
C LEU A 484 -1.04 4.68 11.46
N LEU A 485 -1.23 4.71 12.78
CA LEU A 485 -0.74 5.77 13.64
C LEU A 485 0.05 5.18 14.82
N MET A 486 1.17 5.81 15.15
CA MET A 486 2.02 5.44 16.29
C MET A 486 2.40 6.70 17.06
N GLY A 487 2.07 6.74 18.36
CA GLY A 487 2.14 7.97 19.14
C GLY A 487 1.38 7.89 20.47
N ASN A 488 1.44 8.95 21.26
CA ASN A 488 0.66 9.07 22.49
C ASN A 488 -0.53 10.03 22.28
N ASN A 489 -1.74 9.60 22.64
CA ASN A 489 -2.95 10.42 22.46
C ASN A 489 -3.31 11.30 23.68
N GLY A 490 -2.48 11.30 24.74
CA GLY A 490 -2.74 12.14 25.92
C GLY A 490 -4.14 11.92 26.50
N SER A 491 -4.47 10.70 26.91
CA SER A 491 -5.78 10.39 27.52
C SER A 491 -6.07 11.31 28.71
N LEU A 492 -7.35 11.64 28.92
CA LEU A 492 -7.80 12.47 30.05
C LEU A 492 -7.31 11.96 31.41
N SER A 493 -7.09 10.66 31.57
CA SER A 493 -6.58 10.04 32.81
C SER A 493 -5.08 9.78 32.83
N SER A 494 -4.34 10.16 31.79
CA SER A 494 -2.90 9.93 31.68
C SER A 494 -2.08 10.89 32.53
N ASN A 495 -1.05 10.37 33.18
CA ASN A 495 -0.13 11.17 34.00
C ASN A 495 1.07 11.62 33.19
N SER A 496 1.59 12.82 33.50
CA SER A 496 2.86 13.29 32.93
C SER A 496 4.03 12.70 33.69
N THR A 497 4.60 11.60 33.18
CA THR A 497 5.78 10.95 33.79
C THR A 497 7.09 11.51 33.23
N GLY A 498 7.07 12.09 32.03
CA GLY A 498 8.27 12.54 31.31
C GLY A 498 9.15 11.39 30.80
N LEU A 499 8.66 10.16 30.87
CA LEU A 499 9.30 8.93 30.41
C LEU A 499 8.77 8.55 29.02
N PHE A 500 9.28 7.46 28.43
CA PHE A 500 9.15 7.21 27.00
C PHE A 500 8.59 5.84 26.66
N TRP A 501 7.82 5.85 25.59
CA TRP A 501 7.55 4.70 24.74
C TRP A 501 8.51 4.67 23.56
N TYR A 502 8.81 3.47 23.06
CA TYR A 502 9.73 3.25 21.95
C TYR A 502 9.13 2.29 20.92
N TYR A 503 9.34 2.60 19.64
CA TYR A 503 8.86 1.82 18.48
C TYR A 503 9.99 1.59 17.48
N ALA A 504 10.12 0.36 17.00
CA ALA A 504 11.14 -0.01 16.02
C ALA A 504 10.62 -1.06 15.03
N GLY A 505 11.20 -1.10 13.83
CA GLY A 505 10.90 -2.06 12.77
C GLY A 505 9.41 -2.27 12.51
N VAL A 506 8.69 -1.24 12.05
CA VAL A 506 7.26 -1.35 11.72
C VAL A 506 7.14 -1.92 10.32
N LYS A 507 6.33 -2.94 10.15
CA LYS A 507 6.16 -3.62 8.87
C LYS A 507 4.73 -4.12 8.70
N ILE A 508 4.14 -3.89 7.52
CA ILE A 508 2.84 -4.47 7.14
C ILE A 508 3.05 -5.37 5.93
N CYS A 509 2.51 -6.59 5.99
CA CYS A 509 2.60 -7.59 4.93
C CYS A 509 1.21 -8.07 4.50
N ALA A 510 1.08 -8.49 3.24
CA ALA A 510 -0.20 -8.85 2.61
C ALA A 510 -0.41 -10.36 2.43
N ASP A 511 0.52 -11.19 2.90
CA ASP A 511 0.63 -12.60 2.51
C ASP A 511 0.92 -13.53 3.70
N THR A 512 1.73 -13.09 4.66
CA THR A 512 2.06 -13.87 5.85
C THR A 512 2.60 -13.01 6.98
N TRP A 513 2.81 -13.62 8.14
CA TRP A 513 3.47 -13.00 9.28
C TRP A 513 4.78 -12.34 8.83
N CYS A 514 4.90 -11.04 9.07
CA CYS A 514 6.02 -10.24 8.58
C CYS A 514 7.41 -10.70 9.06
N GLY A 515 7.46 -11.52 10.11
CA GLY A 515 8.68 -12.19 10.60
C GLY A 515 9.75 -11.24 11.14
N LEU A 516 10.92 -11.85 11.45
CA LEU A 516 12.17 -11.11 11.73
C LEU A 516 12.59 -10.30 10.50
#